data_AF-A0A8H5LVK3-F1
#
_entry.id   AF-A0A8H5LVK3-F1
#
_cell.length_a   1.000
_cell.length_b   1.000
_cell.length_c   1.000
_cell.angle_alpha   90.00
_cell.angle_beta   90.00
_cell.angle_gamma   90.00
#
_symmetry.space_group_name_H-M   'P 1'
#
loop_
_entity.id
_entity.type
_entity.pdbx_description
1 polymer ?
#
loop_
_entity_poly.entity_id
_entity_poly.type
_entity_poly.pdbx_seq_one_letter_code
_entity_poly.pdbx_strand_id
1 'polypeptide(L)'
;MTLNSLSGLPDVNSSSMAKRIYGNVSDEEKRLCARILAHFIGTPNTSYGADIGEKIKLTRIDVYPRAPNVPETHDPSYVTMDKSDSSLQGTVTSRSQASLDLEARTVCEITVTKEMCNIHGVLHGGCAMYMMDPCSVCALVALGVAIGTDGSGVSQTMFTQWHRPAPEGAELSIIATTVATNGYIRSSRCEIRDRKTNVLYVSCIHSIVNVASKWGKGQGHNSTNGPVRSKL
;
A
#
# COMPACT_ATOMS: atom_id res chain seq x y z
N MET A 1 -12.94 -0.29 -0.88
CA MET A 1 -13.29 -1.49 -0.09
C MET A 1 -13.91 -1.00 1.22
N THR A 2 -15.22 -1.17 1.44
CA THR A 2 -15.81 -0.92 2.77
C THR A 2 -15.53 -2.14 3.65
N LEU A 3 -15.44 -1.95 4.98
CA LEU A 3 -15.20 -3.01 5.97
C LEU A 3 -16.14 -4.23 5.82
N ASN A 4 -17.27 -4.09 5.12
CA ASN A 4 -18.24 -5.17 4.89
C ASN A 4 -17.92 -6.14 3.75
N SER A 5 -16.81 -6.00 3.00
CA SER A 5 -16.45 -6.94 1.91
C SER A 5 -15.44 -8.04 2.30
N LEU A 6 -15.31 -8.33 3.60
CA LEU A 6 -14.33 -9.26 4.18
C LEU A 6 -14.56 -10.75 3.85
N SER A 7 -15.67 -11.11 3.19
CA SER A 7 -16.08 -12.51 2.95
C SER A 7 -15.29 -13.22 1.86
N GLY A 8 -14.53 -12.49 1.02
CA GLY A 8 -13.73 -13.06 -0.07
C GLY A 8 -12.22 -13.08 0.16
N LEU A 9 -11.73 -12.51 1.28
CA LEU A 9 -10.30 -12.55 1.61
C LEU A 9 -9.96 -13.92 2.24
N PRO A 10 -8.78 -14.49 1.94
CA PRO A 10 -8.39 -15.78 2.49
C PRO A 10 -8.55 -15.79 4.01
N ASP A 11 -9.06 -16.91 4.52
CA ASP A 11 -9.15 -17.15 5.96
C ASP A 11 -7.74 -17.47 6.46
N VAL A 12 -6.97 -16.42 6.73
CA VAL A 12 -5.65 -16.56 7.33
C VAL A 12 -5.84 -16.78 8.83
N ASN A 13 -6.32 -17.98 9.16
CA ASN A 13 -6.82 -18.32 10.48
C ASN A 13 -5.64 -18.65 11.42
N SER A 14 -5.20 -17.67 12.21
CA SER A 14 -4.78 -17.94 13.59
C SER A 14 -4.71 -16.64 14.41
N SER A 15 -5.35 -16.65 15.59
CA SER A 15 -5.16 -15.62 16.63
C SER A 15 -3.68 -15.45 17.04
N SER A 16 -2.81 -16.41 16.69
CA SER A 16 -1.37 -16.38 16.94
C SER A 16 -0.57 -15.55 15.91
N MET A 17 -1.08 -15.32 14.69
CA MET A 17 -0.34 -14.55 13.67
C MET A 17 -0.36 -13.05 13.96
N ALA A 18 -1.50 -12.49 14.38
CA ALA A 18 -1.58 -11.07 14.76
C ALA A 18 -0.63 -10.72 15.92
N LYS A 19 -0.48 -11.65 16.88
CA LYS A 19 0.46 -11.53 18.01
C LYS A 19 1.93 -11.54 17.58
N ARG A 20 2.24 -11.97 16.35
CA ARG A 20 3.59 -11.96 15.76
C ARG A 20 3.88 -10.69 14.96
N ILE A 21 2.85 -9.86 14.72
CA ILE A 21 3.00 -8.57 14.02
C ILE A 21 3.18 -7.48 15.09
N TYR A 22 4.39 -6.94 15.15
CA TYR A 22 4.74 -5.83 16.04
C TYR A 22 4.13 -4.51 15.57
N GLY A 23 4.13 -3.52 16.45
CA GLY A 23 3.75 -2.15 16.15
C GLY A 23 2.44 -1.72 16.83
N ASN A 24 2.01 -0.50 16.52
CA ASN A 24 1.09 0.29 17.35
C ASN A 24 -0.38 0.31 16.88
N VAL A 25 -0.72 -0.42 15.83
CA VAL A 25 -2.12 -0.62 15.40
C VAL A 25 -2.78 -1.79 16.15
N SER A 26 -4.11 -1.84 16.16
CA SER A 26 -4.87 -2.90 16.84
C SER A 26 -4.66 -4.27 16.19
N ASP A 27 -4.92 -5.33 16.95
CA ASP A 27 -4.85 -6.71 16.46
C ASP A 27 -5.81 -6.99 15.29
N GLU A 28 -6.96 -6.32 15.26
CA GLU A 28 -7.92 -6.41 14.16
C GLU A 28 -7.34 -5.84 12.86
N GLU A 29 -6.74 -4.64 12.94
CA GLU A 29 -6.10 -3.98 11.81
C GLU A 29 -4.89 -4.80 11.30
N LYS A 30 -4.11 -5.40 12.21
CA LYS A 30 -3.01 -6.33 11.86
C LYS A 30 -3.51 -7.51 11.05
N ARG A 31 -4.60 -8.15 11.49
CA ARG A 31 -5.20 -9.29 10.77
C ARG A 31 -5.71 -8.87 9.41
N LEU A 32 -6.38 -7.72 9.32
CA LEU A 32 -6.89 -7.21 8.06
C LEU A 32 -5.77 -6.94 7.06
N CYS A 33 -4.71 -6.25 7.46
CA CYS A 33 -3.55 -5.99 6.61
C CYS A 33 -2.88 -7.29 6.15
N ALA A 34 -2.72 -8.27 7.04
CA ALA A 34 -2.14 -9.57 6.69
C ALA A 34 -2.99 -10.35 5.68
N ARG A 35 -4.33 -10.31 5.82
CA ARG A 35 -5.26 -10.94 4.85
C ARG A 35 -5.21 -10.27 3.48
N ILE A 36 -5.10 -8.94 3.45
CA ILE A 36 -4.96 -8.18 2.19
C ILE A 36 -3.62 -8.48 1.52
N LEU A 37 -2.52 -8.50 2.27
CA LEU A 37 -1.22 -8.93 1.73
C LEU A 37 -1.31 -10.35 1.16
N ALA A 38 -1.87 -11.31 1.91
CA ALA A 38 -2.08 -12.68 1.46
C ALA A 38 -2.87 -12.77 0.15
N HIS A 39 -3.85 -11.88 -0.03
CA HIS A 39 -4.60 -11.78 -1.28
C HIS A 39 -3.72 -11.27 -2.45
N PHE A 40 -2.85 -10.28 -2.23
CA PHE A 40 -1.97 -9.73 -3.27
C PHE A 40 -0.87 -10.69 -3.72
N ILE A 41 -0.29 -11.45 -2.80
CA ILE A 41 0.72 -12.47 -3.15
C ILE A 41 0.11 -13.70 -3.83
N GLY A 42 -1.21 -13.84 -3.76
CA GLY A 42 -1.99 -14.88 -4.42
C GLY A 42 -1.88 -16.25 -3.75
N THR A 43 -2.54 -17.23 -4.37
CA THR A 43 -2.49 -18.64 -3.93
C THR A 43 -1.49 -19.40 -4.82
N PRO A 44 -0.69 -20.32 -4.25
CA PRO A 44 0.15 -21.22 -5.03
C PRO A 44 -0.63 -21.88 -6.18
N ASN A 45 -0.01 -21.97 -7.35
CA ASN A 45 -0.57 -22.49 -8.61
C ASN A 45 -1.63 -21.63 -9.32
N THR A 46 -2.10 -20.52 -8.74
CA THR A 46 -3.09 -19.64 -9.41
C THR A 46 -2.53 -18.27 -9.77
N SER A 47 -1.39 -17.90 -9.19
CA SER A 47 -0.84 -16.54 -9.31
C SER A 47 0.67 -16.58 -9.56
N TYR A 48 1.17 -15.66 -10.39
CA TYR A 48 2.59 -15.54 -10.67
C TYR A 48 3.38 -15.27 -9.39
N GLY A 49 4.46 -16.02 -9.17
CA GLY A 49 5.36 -15.81 -8.04
C GLY A 49 4.80 -16.21 -6.67
N ALA A 50 3.61 -16.81 -6.58
CA ALA A 50 2.95 -17.14 -5.31
C ALA A 50 3.82 -17.99 -4.36
N ASP A 51 4.64 -18.90 -4.89
CA ASP A 51 5.58 -19.71 -4.09
C ASP A 51 6.67 -18.87 -3.41
N ILE A 52 7.01 -17.70 -3.99
CA ILE A 52 7.89 -16.71 -3.36
C ILE A 52 7.06 -15.85 -2.41
N GLY A 53 5.89 -15.43 -2.85
CA GLY A 53 4.96 -14.60 -2.09
C GLY A 53 4.59 -15.18 -0.72
N GLU A 54 4.29 -16.48 -0.65
CA GLU A 54 3.92 -17.17 0.60
C GLU A 54 5.02 -17.14 1.66
N LYS A 55 6.28 -16.93 1.24
CA LYS A 55 7.44 -16.85 2.13
C LYS A 55 7.60 -15.46 2.75
N ILE A 56 6.89 -14.45 2.24
CA ILE A 56 6.91 -13.07 2.74
C ILE A 56 6.07 -13.00 4.02
N LYS A 57 6.70 -12.55 5.11
CA LYS A 57 6.05 -12.43 6.42
C LYS A 57 5.91 -10.96 6.80
N LEU A 58 4.69 -10.45 6.89
CA LEU A 58 4.45 -9.15 7.52
C LEU A 58 4.78 -9.26 9.01
N THR A 59 5.79 -8.52 9.49
CA THR A 59 6.27 -8.60 10.89
C THR A 59 6.04 -7.32 11.67
N ARG A 60 5.78 -6.18 11.01
CA ARG A 60 5.55 -4.91 11.71
C ARG A 60 4.59 -3.99 10.95
N ILE A 61 3.72 -3.30 11.69
CA ILE A 61 2.86 -2.23 11.20
C ILE A 61 2.85 -1.09 12.22
N ASP A 62 3.35 0.08 11.82
CA ASP A 62 3.25 1.31 12.59
C ASP A 62 2.49 2.38 11.81
N VAL A 63 1.66 3.15 12.52
CA VAL A 63 1.03 4.37 12.02
C VAL A 63 1.34 5.49 13.00
N TYR A 64 1.94 6.57 12.52
CA TYR A 64 2.39 7.67 13.38
C TYR A 64 2.18 9.02 12.69
N PRO A 65 2.16 10.13 13.47
CA PRO A 65 2.16 11.45 12.88
C PRO A 65 3.36 11.64 11.95
N ARG A 66 3.11 12.03 10.70
CA ARG A 66 4.11 12.53 9.77
C ARG A 66 4.82 13.69 10.45
N ALA A 67 6.15 13.70 10.38
CA ALA A 67 6.91 14.85 10.87
C ALA A 67 6.35 16.12 10.18
N PRO A 68 6.17 17.24 10.91
CA PRO A 68 5.70 18.47 10.29
C PRO A 68 6.62 18.78 9.11
N ASN A 69 6.03 19.02 7.94
CA ASN A 69 6.77 19.64 6.86
C ASN A 69 7.39 20.89 7.47
N VAL A 70 8.73 20.98 7.51
CA VAL A 70 9.36 22.28 7.71
C VAL A 70 8.70 23.18 6.67
N PRO A 71 8.07 24.30 7.05
CA PRO A 71 7.46 25.18 6.07
C PRO A 71 8.54 25.48 5.05
N GLU A 72 8.40 24.96 3.83
CA GLU A 72 9.19 25.45 2.72
C GLU A 72 8.95 26.95 2.74
N THR A 73 10.02 27.71 2.94
CA THR A 73 9.97 29.16 2.76
C THR A 73 9.34 29.36 1.40
N HIS A 74 8.08 29.79 1.37
CA HIS A 74 7.32 29.94 0.14
C HIS A 74 8.16 30.77 -0.82
N ASP A 75 8.73 30.13 -1.84
CA ASP A 75 9.22 30.81 -3.02
C ASP A 75 7.96 31.33 -3.74
N PRO A 76 7.78 32.66 -3.88
CA PRO A 76 6.56 33.25 -4.44
C PRO A 76 6.39 33.01 -5.94
N SER A 77 7.20 32.16 -6.56
CA SER A 77 7.15 31.87 -8.01
C SER A 77 6.11 30.83 -8.44
N TYR A 78 5.40 30.16 -7.52
CA TYR A 78 4.28 29.30 -7.92
C TYR A 78 3.00 30.12 -8.14
N VAL A 79 2.72 30.37 -9.42
CA VAL A 79 1.55 31.09 -9.94
C VAL A 79 0.26 30.59 -9.30
N THR A 80 -0.47 31.50 -8.66
CA THR A 80 -1.85 31.32 -8.22
C THR A 80 -2.73 31.01 -9.43
N MET A 81 -3.25 29.79 -9.52
CA MET A 81 -4.37 29.51 -10.41
C MET A 81 -5.60 30.28 -9.92
N ASP A 82 -6.23 30.95 -10.86
CA ASP A 82 -7.37 31.84 -10.70
C ASP A 82 -8.53 31.19 -9.96
N LYS A 83 -9.05 31.86 -8.92
CA LYS A 83 -10.19 31.43 -8.10
C LYS A 83 -11.51 31.84 -8.78
N SER A 84 -11.74 31.37 -10.00
CA SER A 84 -12.96 31.72 -10.76
C SER A 84 -13.85 30.53 -11.11
N ASP A 85 -13.74 29.38 -10.42
CA ASP A 85 -14.74 28.31 -10.52
C ASP A 85 -15.27 27.94 -9.12
N SER A 86 -16.39 28.57 -8.77
CA SER A 86 -17.05 28.53 -7.47
C SER A 86 -17.97 27.31 -7.29
N SER A 87 -17.53 26.11 -7.71
CA SER A 87 -18.39 24.91 -7.70
C SER A 87 -17.92 23.75 -6.80
N LEU A 88 -16.83 23.91 -6.04
CA LEU A 88 -16.32 22.87 -5.11
C LEU A 88 -16.12 23.41 -3.69
N GLN A 89 -17.14 24.02 -3.10
CA GLN A 89 -17.17 24.27 -1.65
C GLN A 89 -17.67 23.01 -0.92
N GLY A 90 -16.85 21.97 -0.93
CA GLY A 90 -17.02 20.84 0.00
C GLY A 90 -16.43 21.23 1.34
N THR A 91 -17.25 21.33 2.39
CA THR A 91 -16.82 21.59 3.76
C THR A 91 -15.78 20.54 4.18
N VAL A 92 -14.50 20.92 4.18
CA VAL A 92 -13.38 20.11 4.70
C VAL A 92 -13.61 19.98 6.20
N THR A 93 -14.27 18.91 6.61
CA THR A 93 -14.49 18.60 8.02
C THR A 93 -13.13 18.36 8.68
N SER A 94 -12.91 18.88 9.88
CA SER A 94 -11.65 18.84 10.64
C SER A 94 -11.00 17.45 10.79
N ARG A 95 -11.79 16.38 10.62
CA ARG A 95 -11.32 14.98 10.62
C ARG A 95 -10.46 14.63 9.40
N SER A 96 -10.62 15.36 8.29
CA SER A 96 -9.89 15.15 7.03
C SER A 96 -8.48 15.75 7.00
N GLN A 97 -8.19 16.75 7.84
CA GLN A 97 -6.84 17.33 7.98
C GLN A 97 -5.96 16.48 8.92
N ALA A 98 -6.52 15.96 10.01
CA ALA A 98 -5.81 15.06 10.92
C ALA A 98 -5.36 13.74 10.25
N SER A 99 -6.05 13.29 9.20
CA SER A 99 -5.62 12.15 8.39
C SER A 99 -4.49 12.48 7.40
N LEU A 100 -4.28 13.76 7.06
CA LEU A 100 -3.17 14.20 6.19
C LEU A 100 -1.83 14.10 6.92
N ASP A 101 -1.84 14.17 8.24
CA ASP A 101 -0.65 14.20 9.08
C ASP A 101 -0.24 12.81 9.57
N LEU A 102 -0.74 11.72 8.97
CA LEU A 102 -0.34 10.37 9.33
C LEU A 102 0.50 9.70 8.25
N GLU A 103 1.49 8.94 8.69
CA GLU A 103 2.34 8.08 7.88
C GLU A 103 2.26 6.66 8.42
N ALA A 104 2.24 5.67 7.52
CA ALA A 104 2.36 4.28 7.91
C ALA A 104 3.68 3.68 7.43
N ARG A 105 4.23 2.81 8.26
CA ARG A 105 5.40 1.99 7.96
C ARG A 105 5.07 0.52 8.18
N THR A 106 5.43 -0.32 7.22
CA THR A 106 5.32 -1.77 7.34
C THR A 106 6.67 -2.43 7.10
N VAL A 107 6.91 -3.56 7.77
CA VAL A 107 8.09 -4.39 7.53
C VAL A 107 7.63 -5.80 7.17
N CYS A 108 8.10 -6.28 6.03
CA CYS A 108 7.99 -7.68 5.64
C CYS A 108 9.37 -8.35 5.70
N GLU A 109 9.42 -9.63 6.04
CA GLU A 109 10.66 -10.40 6.13
C GLU A 109 10.62 -11.63 5.23
N ILE A 110 11.76 -11.94 4.63
CA ILE A 110 11.98 -13.12 3.78
C ILE A 110 13.47 -13.47 3.72
N THR A 111 13.79 -14.75 3.52
CA THR A 111 15.17 -15.21 3.28
C THR A 111 15.36 -15.46 1.79
N VAL A 112 16.45 -14.98 1.21
CA VAL A 112 16.78 -15.24 -0.20
C VAL A 112 17.12 -16.72 -0.37
N THR A 113 16.37 -17.40 -1.21
CA THR A 113 16.57 -18.79 -1.58
C THR A 113 17.10 -18.91 -3.01
N LYS A 114 17.59 -20.10 -3.36
CA LYS A 114 18.24 -20.36 -4.66
C LYS A 114 17.35 -20.04 -5.86
N GLU A 115 16.07 -20.35 -5.80
CA GLU A 115 15.09 -20.11 -6.87
C GLU A 115 14.79 -18.62 -7.08
N MET A 116 15.11 -17.77 -6.10
CA MET A 116 14.99 -16.32 -6.21
C MET A 116 16.21 -15.70 -6.90
N CYS A 117 17.29 -16.47 -7.10
CA CYS A 117 18.57 -15.98 -7.58
C CYS A 117 18.66 -15.98 -9.11
N ASN A 118 19.47 -15.06 -9.63
CA ASN A 118 19.92 -15.09 -11.02
C ASN A 118 21.14 -16.03 -11.18
N ILE A 119 21.70 -16.07 -12.40
CA ILE A 119 22.89 -16.90 -12.72
C ILE A 119 24.14 -16.57 -11.89
N HIS A 120 24.17 -15.42 -11.21
CA HIS A 120 25.29 -14.99 -10.36
C HIS A 120 25.08 -15.38 -8.88
N GLY A 121 24.03 -16.13 -8.53
CA GLY A 121 23.77 -16.55 -7.15
C GLY A 121 23.32 -15.42 -6.23
N VAL A 122 22.75 -14.35 -6.80
CA VAL A 122 22.21 -13.19 -6.07
C VAL A 122 20.76 -12.95 -6.47
N LEU A 123 19.99 -12.30 -5.60
CA LEU A 123 18.58 -12.00 -5.80
C LEU A 123 18.31 -11.41 -7.20
N HIS A 124 17.48 -12.09 -7.98
CA HIS A 124 17.10 -11.67 -9.31
C HIS A 124 16.33 -10.35 -9.24
N GLY A 125 16.64 -9.39 -10.13
CA GLY A 125 15.99 -8.06 -10.12
C GLY A 125 14.47 -8.13 -10.27
N GLY A 126 13.96 -9.02 -11.13
CA GLY A 126 12.53 -9.28 -11.25
C GLY A 126 11.89 -9.89 -9.99
N CYS A 127 12.62 -10.73 -9.27
CA CYS A 127 12.15 -11.27 -7.98
C CYS A 127 12.10 -10.19 -6.91
N ALA A 128 13.10 -9.30 -6.86
CA ALA A 128 13.10 -8.13 -5.99
C ALA A 128 11.87 -7.25 -6.26
N MET A 129 11.61 -6.93 -7.54
CA MET A 129 10.44 -6.13 -7.93
C MET A 129 9.11 -6.79 -7.58
N TYR A 130 8.98 -8.11 -7.83
CA TYR A 130 7.81 -8.89 -7.44
C TYR A 130 7.52 -8.78 -5.94
N MET A 131 8.54 -8.84 -5.08
CA MET A 131 8.32 -8.70 -3.63
C MET A 131 8.02 -7.26 -3.22
N MET A 132 8.69 -6.28 -3.83
CA MET A 132 8.51 -4.87 -3.49
C MET A 132 7.11 -4.36 -3.83
N ASP A 133 6.48 -4.87 -4.89
CA ASP A 133 5.14 -4.45 -5.33
C ASP A 133 4.09 -4.63 -4.21
N PRO A 134 3.76 -5.85 -3.72
CA PRO A 134 2.78 -6.02 -2.65
C PRO A 134 3.27 -5.45 -1.31
N CYS A 135 4.57 -5.54 -0.99
CA CYS A 135 5.10 -5.04 0.29
C CYS A 135 5.02 -3.52 0.42
N SER A 136 5.20 -2.79 -0.69
CA SER A 136 5.08 -1.33 -0.71
C SER A 136 3.63 -0.88 -0.52
N VAL A 137 2.68 -1.58 -1.17
CA VAL A 137 1.24 -1.35 -1.02
C VAL A 137 0.76 -1.66 0.41
N CYS A 138 1.41 -2.56 1.16
CA CYS A 138 1.07 -2.81 2.57
C CYS A 138 1.08 -1.55 3.43
N ALA A 139 2.01 -0.61 3.21
CA ALA A 139 2.04 0.64 3.97
C ALA A 139 0.82 1.52 3.64
N LEU A 140 0.42 1.59 2.37
CA LEU A 140 -0.77 2.34 1.96
C LEU A 140 -2.06 1.70 2.49
N VAL A 141 -2.14 0.37 2.49
CA VAL A 141 -3.24 -0.38 3.09
C VAL A 141 -3.29 -0.17 4.60
N ALA A 142 -2.15 -0.25 5.29
CA ALA A 142 -2.09 -0.03 6.73
C ALA A 142 -2.59 1.36 7.14
N LEU A 143 -2.15 2.40 6.41
CA LEU A 143 -2.67 3.75 6.63
C LEU A 143 -4.16 3.82 6.34
N GLY A 144 -4.60 3.28 5.20
CA GLY A 144 -6.00 3.26 4.79
C GLY A 144 -6.89 2.63 5.85
N VAL A 145 -6.51 1.44 6.34
CA VAL A 145 -7.21 0.73 7.42
C VAL A 145 -7.31 1.59 8.68
N ALA A 146 -6.21 2.21 9.11
CA ALA A 146 -6.20 3.03 10.33
C ALA A 146 -7.09 4.28 10.24
N ILE A 147 -7.27 4.86 9.05
CA ILE A 147 -8.12 6.04 8.84
C ILE A 147 -9.50 5.70 8.27
N GLY A 148 -9.82 4.41 8.09
CA GLY A 148 -11.10 3.96 7.53
C GLY A 148 -11.29 4.24 6.04
N THR A 149 -10.21 4.28 5.25
CA THR A 149 -10.22 4.45 3.79
C THR A 149 -9.61 3.26 3.07
N ASP A 150 -9.88 3.13 1.77
CA ASP A 150 -9.29 2.05 0.97
C ASP A 150 -7.89 2.44 0.50
N GLY A 151 -6.86 1.79 1.06
CA GLY A 151 -5.45 1.97 0.68
C GLY A 151 -5.00 1.19 -0.57
N SER A 152 -5.85 0.34 -1.15
CA SER A 152 -5.50 -0.49 -2.31
C SER A 152 -5.52 0.28 -3.64
N GLY A 153 -4.97 -0.31 -4.69
CA GLY A 153 -4.97 0.29 -6.01
C GLY A 153 -4.19 -0.57 -7.00
N VAL A 154 -3.99 -0.04 -8.20
CA VAL A 154 -3.17 -0.68 -9.23
C VAL A 154 -1.86 0.07 -9.40
N SER A 155 -0.78 -0.68 -9.56
CA SER A 155 0.57 -0.18 -9.79
C SER A 155 0.59 0.66 -11.07
N GLN A 156 0.98 1.93 -10.94
CA GLN A 156 1.14 2.84 -12.08
C GLN A 156 2.60 2.91 -12.50
N THR A 157 3.51 3.10 -11.53
CA THR A 157 4.95 3.22 -11.79
C THR A 157 5.74 2.73 -10.58
N MET A 158 6.84 2.01 -10.83
CA MET A 158 7.85 1.70 -9.82
C MET A 158 9.20 2.19 -10.31
N PHE A 159 9.80 3.15 -9.60
CA PHE A 159 11.16 3.62 -9.85
C PHE A 159 12.10 2.94 -8.87
N THR A 160 13.02 2.11 -9.36
CA THR A 160 13.87 1.26 -8.51
C THR A 160 15.35 1.51 -8.78
N GLN A 161 16.15 1.53 -7.72
CA GLN A 161 17.60 1.61 -7.75
C GLN A 161 18.20 0.44 -6.98
N TRP A 162 19.16 -0.25 -7.63
CA TRP A 162 19.92 -1.35 -7.05
C TRP A 162 21.24 -0.81 -6.52
N HIS A 163 21.44 -0.92 -5.22
CA HIS A 163 22.63 -0.41 -4.54
C HIS A 163 23.70 -1.48 -4.42
N ARG A 164 23.29 -2.71 -4.11
CA ARG A 164 24.18 -3.87 -3.85
C ARG A 164 23.47 -5.19 -4.17
N PRO A 165 24.21 -6.25 -4.53
CA PRO A 165 23.63 -7.58 -4.68
C PRO A 165 23.27 -8.18 -3.31
N ALA A 166 22.10 -8.82 -3.21
CA ALA A 166 21.72 -9.63 -2.05
C ALA A 166 22.02 -11.11 -2.34
N PRO A 167 22.99 -11.74 -1.65
CA PRO A 167 23.36 -13.13 -1.91
C PRO A 167 22.28 -14.13 -1.44
N GLU A 168 22.32 -15.35 -1.98
CA GLU A 168 21.56 -16.48 -1.42
C GLU A 168 21.83 -16.62 0.09
N GLY A 169 20.78 -16.91 0.86
CA GLY A 169 20.82 -17.00 2.32
C GLY A 169 20.74 -15.65 3.05
N ALA A 170 20.80 -14.52 2.34
CA ALA A 170 20.58 -13.22 2.97
C ALA A 170 19.18 -13.14 3.59
N GLU A 171 19.12 -12.65 4.82
CA GLU A 171 17.86 -12.43 5.53
C GLU A 171 17.44 -10.98 5.29
N LEU A 172 16.30 -10.77 4.64
CA LEU A 172 15.86 -9.46 4.17
C LEU A 172 14.75 -8.88 5.04
N SER A 173 14.82 -7.57 5.24
CA SER A 173 13.72 -6.72 5.66
C SER A 173 13.30 -5.83 4.50
N ILE A 174 12.05 -5.97 4.09
CA ILE A 174 11.40 -5.13 3.08
C ILE A 174 10.57 -4.08 3.82
N ILE A 175 11.10 -2.86 3.88
CA ILE A 175 10.53 -1.76 4.65
C ILE A 175 9.77 -0.84 3.71
N ALA A 176 8.47 -0.72 3.91
CA ALA A 176 7.64 0.21 3.16
C ALA A 176 7.20 1.37 4.04
N THR A 177 7.10 2.56 3.47
CA THR A 177 6.67 3.78 4.16
C THR A 177 5.84 4.63 3.21
N THR A 178 4.67 5.09 3.63
CA THR A 178 3.82 5.94 2.79
C THR A 178 4.49 7.30 2.52
N VAL A 179 4.41 7.81 1.30
CA VAL A 179 5.00 9.10 0.90
C VAL A 179 3.90 10.11 0.59
N ALA A 180 3.16 9.91 -0.50
CA ALA A 180 1.99 10.72 -0.84
C ALA A 180 0.73 9.86 -0.76
N THR A 181 -0.21 10.24 0.11
CA THR A 181 -1.37 9.40 0.43
C THR A 181 -2.69 10.01 -0.01
N ASN A 182 -2.65 11.25 -0.48
CA ASN A 182 -3.82 12.05 -0.86
C ASN A 182 -3.93 12.15 -2.37
N GLY A 183 -5.17 12.32 -2.83
CA GLY A 183 -5.46 12.46 -4.25
C GLY A 183 -5.56 11.12 -4.98
N TYR A 184 -5.54 11.21 -6.31
CA TYR A 184 -5.79 10.07 -7.19
C TYR A 184 -4.61 9.10 -7.27
N ILE A 185 -3.38 9.64 -7.23
CA ILE A 185 -2.13 8.89 -7.21
C ILE A 185 -1.62 8.86 -5.78
N ARG A 186 -1.28 7.66 -5.31
CA ARG A 186 -0.67 7.45 -4.00
C ARG A 186 0.69 6.80 -4.18
N SER A 187 1.63 7.11 -3.32
CA SER A 187 2.97 6.57 -3.40
C SER A 187 3.49 6.10 -2.05
N SER A 188 4.38 5.11 -2.13
CA SER A 188 5.15 4.61 -1.00
C SER A 188 6.60 4.44 -1.40
N ARG A 189 7.50 4.67 -0.44
CA ARG A 189 8.89 4.27 -0.53
C ARG A 189 9.02 2.86 -0.02
N CYS A 190 9.79 2.02 -0.70
CA CYS A 190 10.07 0.66 -0.30
C CYS A 190 11.58 0.39 -0.38
N GLU A 191 12.14 -0.28 0.62
CA GLU A 191 13.56 -0.57 0.71
C GLU A 191 13.75 -2.04 1.06
N ILE A 192 14.62 -2.74 0.32
CA ILE A 192 15.12 -4.06 0.69
C ILE A 192 16.45 -3.87 1.40
N ARG A 193 16.52 -4.32 2.65
CA ARG A 193 17.70 -4.23 3.50
C ARG A 193 18.06 -5.58 4.10
N ASP A 194 19.32 -5.74 4.46
CA ASP A 194 19.76 -6.85 5.29
C ASP A 194 19.19 -6.73 6.70
N ARG A 195 18.56 -7.79 7.21
CA ARG A 195 17.86 -7.78 8.51
C ARG A 195 18.81 -7.57 9.69
N LYS A 196 20.06 -8.03 9.59
CA LYS A 196 21.05 -7.97 10.70
C LYS A 196 21.88 -6.71 10.64
N THR A 197 22.39 -6.38 9.46
CA THR A 197 23.37 -5.31 9.24
C THR A 197 22.73 -4.00 8.78
N ASN A 198 21.44 -4.03 8.40
CA ASN A 198 20.69 -2.87 7.89
C ASN A 198 21.26 -2.27 6.59
N VAL A 199 22.14 -3.01 5.90
CA VAL A 199 22.72 -2.63 4.60
C VAL A 199 21.60 -2.57 3.56
N LEU A 200 21.59 -1.49 2.76
CA LEU A 200 20.62 -1.29 1.69
C LEU A 200 21.02 -2.04 0.42
N TYR A 201 20.13 -2.91 -0.05
CA TYR A 201 20.26 -3.62 -1.34
C TYR A 201 19.51 -2.92 -2.46
N VAL A 202 18.24 -2.57 -2.21
CA VAL A 202 17.34 -2.01 -3.24
C VAL A 202 16.48 -0.91 -2.62
N SER A 203 16.25 0.19 -3.33
CA SER A 203 15.26 1.22 -2.96
C SER A 203 14.30 1.46 -4.12
N CYS A 204 13.03 1.71 -3.80
CA CYS A 204 11.97 1.92 -4.77
C CYS A 204 11.02 3.03 -4.32
N ILE A 205 10.53 3.83 -5.27
CA ILE A 205 9.30 4.63 -5.12
C ILE A 205 8.22 3.96 -5.98
N HIS A 206 7.17 3.47 -5.33
CA HIS A 206 6.03 2.84 -5.98
C HIS A 206 4.82 3.77 -5.92
N SER A 207 4.31 4.17 -7.09
CA SER A 207 3.06 4.91 -7.24
C SER A 207 1.95 3.99 -7.73
N ILE A 208 0.79 4.10 -7.09
CA ILE A 208 -0.44 3.40 -7.41
C ILE A 208 -1.54 4.41 -7.73
N VAL A 209 -2.50 4.00 -8.55
CA VAL A 209 -3.75 4.74 -8.74
C VAL A 209 -4.91 3.95 -8.15
N ASN A 210 -5.81 4.65 -7.45
CA ASN A 210 -7.02 4.02 -6.98
C ASN A 210 -7.99 3.86 -8.15
N VAL A 211 -8.32 2.63 -8.51
CA VAL A 211 -9.38 2.37 -9.48
C VAL A 211 -10.68 2.44 -8.71
N ALA A 212 -11.47 3.51 -8.92
CA ALA A 212 -12.78 3.64 -8.29
C ALA A 212 -13.56 2.33 -8.49
N SER A 213 -13.79 1.62 -7.38
CA SER A 213 -14.45 0.31 -7.46
C SER A 213 -15.84 0.50 -8.05
N LYS A 214 -16.12 -0.13 -9.20
CA LYS A 214 -17.51 -0.26 -9.71
C LYS A 214 -18.42 -1.06 -8.77
N TRP A 215 -17.86 -1.66 -7.72
CA TRP A 215 -18.59 -2.35 -6.66
C TRP A 215 -19.19 -1.34 -5.67
N GLY A 216 -20.39 -0.84 -6.00
CA GLY A 216 -21.13 0.10 -5.15
C GLY A 216 -22.27 0.88 -5.80
N LYS A 217 -22.63 0.63 -7.06
CA LYS A 217 -23.91 1.14 -7.62
C LYS A 217 -24.96 0.04 -7.59
N GLY A 218 -25.42 -0.28 -6.39
CA GLY A 218 -26.46 -1.27 -6.15
C GLY A 218 -27.29 -0.87 -4.94
N GLN A 219 -27.85 0.34 -4.96
CA GLN A 219 -29.08 0.75 -4.26
C GLN A 219 -29.33 2.22 -4.60
N GLY A 220 -29.84 2.46 -5.81
CA GLY A 220 -30.53 3.71 -6.12
C GLY A 220 -31.89 3.66 -5.45
N HIS A 221 -32.06 4.46 -4.42
CA HIS A 221 -33.37 4.75 -3.84
C HIS A 221 -34.26 5.36 -4.92
N ASN A 222 -35.48 4.82 -5.06
CA ASN A 222 -36.52 5.37 -5.92
C ASN A 222 -36.85 6.81 -5.49
N SER A 223 -36.69 7.77 -6.40
CA SER A 223 -37.42 9.04 -6.35
C SER A 223 -37.62 9.61 -7.76
N THR A 224 -38.76 9.27 -8.34
CA THR A 224 -39.71 10.12 -9.09
C THR A 224 -39.22 11.27 -10.00
N ASN A 225 -39.72 11.21 -11.23
CA ASN A 225 -40.10 12.30 -12.15
C ASN A 225 -39.05 12.93 -13.09
N GLY A 226 -39.12 12.55 -14.37
CA GLY A 226 -38.57 13.27 -15.52
C GLY A 226 -39.00 12.63 -16.85
N PRO A 227 -39.26 13.40 -17.92
CA PRO A 227 -40.38 13.15 -18.83
C PRO A 227 -40.12 12.15 -19.96
N VAL A 228 -41.21 11.52 -20.39
CA VAL A 228 -41.34 10.64 -21.55
C VAL A 228 -40.89 11.38 -22.82
N ARG A 229 -39.88 10.85 -23.51
CA ARG A 229 -39.63 11.15 -24.92
C ARG A 229 -40.06 9.96 -25.77
N SER A 230 -41.07 10.23 -26.59
CA SER A 230 -41.64 9.36 -27.60
C SER A 230 -40.61 9.01 -28.68
N LYS A 231 -40.69 7.75 -29.12
CA LYS A 231 -39.97 7.20 -30.28
C LYS A 231 -40.32 7.96 -31.56
N LEU A 232 -39.29 8.23 -32.36
CA LEU A 232 -39.28 8.10 -33.81
C LEU A 232 -37.97 7.42 -34.19
#